data_AF-A0A833EBL5-F1
#
_entry.id   AF-A0A833EBL5-F1
#
_cell.length_a   1.000
_cell.length_b   1.000
_cell.length_c   1.000
_cell.angle_alpha   90.00
_cell.angle_beta   90.00
_cell.angle_gamma   90.00
#
_symmetry.space_group_name_H-M   'P 1'
#
loop_
_entity.id
_entity.type
_entity.pdbx_description
1 polymer ?
#
loop_
_entity_poly.entity_id
_entity_poly.type
_entity_poly.pdbx_seq_one_letter_code
_entity_poly.pdbx_strand_id
1 'polypeptide(L)'
;LVPLEIIRQAQTPIVGTSANISNQPPAVRHGEVNKALLEKADALVTGGEAYSGTASTVIEAAEGDRVYVVREGALRRPELDKRLRAAGFTIA
;
A
#
# COMPACT_ATOMS: atom_id res chain seq x y z
N LEU A 1 8.44 -10.79 -5.74
CA LEU A 1 7.09 -10.20 -5.94
C LEU A 1 7.14 -9.27 -7.14
N VAL A 2 6.13 -9.29 -8.02
CA VAL A 2 6.10 -8.48 -9.25
C VAL A 2 6.42 -6.99 -9.00
N PRO A 3 5.83 -6.30 -7.99
CA PRO A 3 6.15 -4.90 -7.71
C PRO A 3 7.63 -4.63 -7.38
N LEU A 4 8.30 -5.54 -6.65
CA LEU A 4 9.71 -5.37 -6.29
C LEU A 4 10.62 -5.46 -7.51
N GLU A 5 10.30 -6.34 -8.46
CA GLU A 5 11.07 -6.45 -9.70
C GLU A 5 10.89 -5.22 -10.59
N ILE A 6 9.68 -4.65 -10.66
CA ILE A 6 9.44 -3.39 -11.39
C ILE A 6 10.28 -2.26 -10.79
N ILE A 7 10.26 -2.10 -9.46
CA ILE A 7 11.07 -1.08 -8.77
C ILE A 7 12.57 -1.31 -9.05
N ARG A 8 13.03 -2.56 -8.97
CA ARG A 8 14.41 -2.93 -9.26
C ARG A 8 14.80 -2.60 -10.69
N GLN A 9 13.94 -2.83 -11.67
CA GLN A 9 14.25 -2.54 -13.08
C GLN A 9 14.16 -1.04 -13.40
N ALA A 10 13.23 -0.32 -12.76
CA ALA A 10 13.06 1.12 -12.94
C ALA A 10 14.27 1.94 -12.44
N GLN A 11 15.06 1.39 -11.50
CA GLN A 11 16.23 2.06 -10.89
C GLN A 11 15.90 3.44 -10.30
N THR A 12 14.63 3.65 -9.93
CA THR A 12 14.10 4.90 -9.36
C THR A 12 12.92 4.60 -8.45
N PRO A 13 12.63 5.43 -7.42
CA PRO A 13 11.41 5.30 -6.64
C PRO A 13 10.16 5.41 -7.51
N ILE A 14 9.18 4.53 -7.25
CA ILE A 14 7.89 4.55 -7.95
C ILE A 14 6.82 5.05 -6.98
N VAL A 15 6.15 6.12 -7.38
CA VAL A 15 4.93 6.58 -6.70
C VAL A 15 3.75 5.77 -7.24
N GLY A 16 3.07 5.04 -6.35
CA GLY A 16 1.89 4.25 -6.70
C GLY A 16 0.74 4.55 -5.74
N THR A 17 -0.38 5.04 -6.28
CA THR A 17 -1.67 5.08 -5.59
C THR A 17 -2.48 3.82 -5.92
N SER A 18 -3.67 3.69 -5.36
CA SER A 18 -4.60 2.65 -5.78
C SER A 18 -4.99 2.82 -7.26
N ALA A 19 -5.06 1.71 -8.00
CA ALA A 19 -5.32 1.70 -9.45
C ALA A 19 -6.82 1.85 -9.75
N ASN A 20 -7.36 3.04 -9.48
CA ASN A 20 -8.77 3.37 -9.68
C ASN A 20 -8.95 4.83 -10.10
N ILE A 21 -10.12 5.14 -10.64
CA ILE A 21 -10.57 6.52 -10.78
C ILE A 21 -10.82 7.09 -9.38
N SER A 22 -10.45 8.34 -9.14
CA SER A 22 -10.66 9.02 -7.86
C SER A 22 -12.08 8.84 -7.34
N ASN A 23 -12.22 8.58 -6.04
CA ASN A 23 -13.48 8.27 -5.34
C ASN A 23 -14.16 6.94 -5.72
N GLN A 24 -13.56 6.12 -6.59
CA GLN A 24 -14.01 4.74 -6.82
C GLN A 24 -13.28 3.75 -5.90
N PRO A 25 -13.85 2.56 -5.66
CA PRO A 25 -13.15 1.50 -4.94
C PRO A 25 -11.81 1.15 -5.61
N PRO A 26 -10.78 0.79 -4.83
CA PRO A 26 -9.51 0.32 -5.37
C PRO A 26 -9.70 -1.02 -6.08
N ALA A 27 -9.05 -1.23 -7.22
CA ALA A 27 -8.99 -2.53 -7.86
C ALA A 27 -8.04 -3.46 -7.08
N VAL A 28 -8.49 -4.66 -6.73
CA VAL A 28 -7.68 -5.70 -6.08
C VAL A 28 -7.29 -6.82 -7.03
N ARG A 29 -7.85 -6.82 -8.25
CA ARG A 29 -7.46 -7.71 -9.36
C ARG A 29 -7.59 -6.98 -10.69
N HIS A 30 -6.86 -7.46 -11.70
CA HIS A 30 -6.80 -6.83 -13.02
C HIS A 30 -8.18 -6.60 -13.68
N GLY A 31 -9.15 -7.49 -13.48
CA GLY A 31 -10.50 -7.37 -14.04
C GLY A 31 -11.35 -6.26 -13.44
N GLU A 32 -10.93 -5.65 -12.32
CA GLU A 32 -11.64 -4.54 -11.66
C GLU A 32 -11.13 -3.17 -12.08
N VAL A 33 -10.00 -3.12 -12.81
CA VAL A 33 -9.44 -1.84 -13.25
C VAL A 33 -10.37 -1.22 -14.29
N ASN A 34 -10.73 0.05 -14.07
CA ASN A 34 -11.64 0.79 -14.93
C ASN A 34 -11.08 0.92 -16.36
N LYS A 35 -11.91 0.63 -17.37
CA LYS A 35 -11.51 0.69 -18.79
C LYS A 35 -10.97 2.06 -19.20
N ALA A 36 -11.59 3.16 -18.73
CA ALA A 36 -11.15 4.51 -19.06
C ALA A 36 -9.80 4.88 -18.41
N LEU A 37 -9.42 4.20 -17.32
CA LEU A 37 -8.07 4.31 -16.76
C LEU A 37 -7.08 3.51 -17.60
N LEU A 38 -7.43 2.29 -18.00
CA LEU A 38 -6.60 1.44 -18.85
C LEU A 38 -6.30 2.07 -20.21
N GLU A 39 -7.29 2.72 -20.83
CA GLU A 39 -7.14 3.44 -22.11
C GLU A 39 -6.12 4.58 -22.03
N LYS A 40 -5.84 5.10 -20.83
CA LYS A 40 -4.90 6.20 -20.58
C LYS A 40 -3.56 5.72 -20.02
N ALA A 41 -3.44 4.45 -19.66
CA ALA A 41 -2.23 3.90 -19.07
C ALA A 41 -1.31 3.36 -20.17
N ASP A 42 0.00 3.61 -20.06
CA ASP A 42 0.98 3.05 -21.00
C ASP A 42 1.09 1.53 -20.90
N ALA A 43 0.82 0.97 -19.71
CA ALA A 43 0.89 -0.47 -19.47
C ALA A 43 -0.02 -0.92 -18.33
N LEU A 44 -0.44 -2.18 -18.38
CA LEU A 44 -1.04 -2.93 -17.28
C LEU A 44 -0.16 -4.15 -16.98
N VAL A 45 0.32 -4.26 -15.74
CA VAL A 45 1.03 -5.46 -15.27
C VAL A 45 0.09 -6.28 -14.40
N THR A 46 -0.09 -7.56 -14.73
CA THR A 46 -0.95 -8.47 -13.97
C THR A 46 -0.12 -9.46 -13.16
N GLY A 47 -0.52 -9.69 -11.90
CA GLY A 47 0.17 -10.60 -10.98
C GLY A 47 -0.77 -11.46 -10.14
N GLY A 48 -2.02 -11.58 -10.56
CA GLY A 48 -3.10 -12.20 -9.78
C GLY A 48 -3.86 -11.18 -8.93
N GLU A 49 -4.40 -11.65 -7.81
CA GLU A 49 -5.13 -10.85 -6.83
C GLU A 49 -4.18 -10.24 -5.78
N ALA A 50 -4.52 -9.06 -5.28
CA ALA A 50 -3.75 -8.36 -4.27
C ALA A 50 -3.78 -9.14 -2.94
N TYR A 51 -2.60 -9.29 -2.32
CA TYR A 51 -2.41 -10.14 -1.15
C TYR A 51 -3.35 -9.86 0.04
N SER A 52 -3.60 -8.59 0.38
CA SER A 52 -4.45 -8.20 1.52
C SER A 52 -5.82 -7.66 1.12
N GLY A 53 -6.04 -7.35 -0.18
CA GLY A 53 -7.20 -6.58 -0.68
C GLY A 53 -7.41 -5.20 -0.03
N THR A 54 -6.56 -4.80 0.92
CA THR A 54 -6.72 -3.64 1.80
C THR A 54 -5.47 -2.78 1.71
N ALA A 55 -5.65 -1.47 1.70
CA ALA A 55 -4.54 -0.52 1.66
C ALA A 55 -3.59 -0.71 2.86
N SER A 56 -2.35 -0.21 2.71
CA SER A 56 -1.36 -0.25 3.78
C SER A 56 -1.81 0.53 5.02
N THR A 57 -1.44 0.03 6.20
CA THR A 57 -1.46 0.79 7.44
C THR A 57 -0.42 1.91 7.33
N VAL A 58 -0.79 3.14 7.71
CA VAL A 58 0.09 4.31 7.67
C VAL A 58 0.28 4.82 9.09
N ILE A 59 1.55 4.97 9.49
CA ILE A 59 1.94 5.58 10.76
C ILE A 59 2.76 6.84 10.50
N GLU A 60 2.66 7.78 11.42
CA GLU A 60 3.53 8.94 11.51
C GLU A 60 4.50 8.71 12.66
N ALA A 61 5.80 8.81 12.36
CA ALA A 61 6.84 8.78 13.37
C ALA A 61 6.91 10.16 14.04
N ALA A 62 6.60 10.20 15.34
CA ALA A 62 6.67 11.42 16.13
C ALA A 62 8.05 11.57 16.78
N GLU A 63 8.25 12.64 17.54
CA GLU A 63 9.46 12.82 18.33
C GLU A 63 9.58 11.72 19.41
N GLY A 64 10.79 11.18 19.57
CA GLY A 64 11.09 10.12 20.54
C GLY A 64 10.61 8.74 20.08
N ASP A 65 9.93 8.02 20.97
CA ASP A 65 9.48 6.64 20.78
C ASP A 65 7.98 6.53 20.42
N ARG A 66 7.33 7.65 20.14
CA ARG A 66 5.89 7.68 19.86
C ARG A 66 5.59 7.58 18.38
N VAL A 67 4.51 6.88 18.04
CA VAL A 67 3.96 6.84 16.69
C VAL A 67 2.45 7.08 16.70
N TYR A 68 1.94 7.77 15.69
CA TYR A 68 0.51 7.98 15.49
C TYR A 68 0.03 7.12 14.33
N VAL A 69 -1.12 6.44 14.50
CA VAL A 69 -1.72 5.70 13.39
C VAL A 69 -2.60 6.66 12.59
N VAL A 70 -2.10 7.05 11.42
CA VAL A 70 -2.79 7.97 10.49
C VAL A 70 -3.87 7.24 9.70
N ARG A 71 -3.65 5.96 9.40
CA ARG A 71 -4.62 5.12 8.69
C ARG A 71 -4.49 3.66 9.09
N GLU A 72 -5.59 3.06 9.53
CA GLU A 72 -5.71 1.61 9.70
C GLU A 72 -5.73 0.91 8.32
N GLY A 73 -5.11 -0.27 8.23
CA GLY A 73 -4.98 -0.97 6.96
C GLY A 73 -4.63 -2.44 7.13
N ALA A 74 -3.91 -3.00 6.15
CA ALA A 74 -3.60 -4.43 6.08
C ALA A 74 -2.91 -5.01 7.31
N LEU A 75 -2.16 -4.20 8.07
CA LEU A 75 -1.53 -4.64 9.32
C LEU A 75 -2.46 -4.31 10.49
N ARG A 76 -3.04 -5.36 11.10
CA ARG A 76 -3.98 -5.23 12.22
C ARG A 76 -3.31 -4.64 13.47
N ARG A 77 -4.06 -3.80 14.19
CA ARG A 77 -3.60 -3.07 15.39
C ARG A 77 -2.83 -3.92 16.42
N PRO A 78 -3.26 -5.14 16.82
CA PRO A 78 -2.51 -5.92 17.80
C PRO A 78 -1.12 -6.36 17.30
N GLU A 79 -1.00 -6.68 16.00
CA GLU A 79 0.27 -7.06 15.40
C GLU A 79 1.17 -5.83 15.18
N LEU A 80 0.59 -4.69 14.81
CA LEU A 80 1.30 -3.41 14.74
C LEU A 80 1.90 -3.03 16.11
N ASP A 81 1.09 -3.05 17.18
CA ASP A 81 1.55 -2.72 18.54
C ASP A 81 2.69 -3.65 18.98
N LYS A 82 2.55 -4.96 18.76
CA LYS A 82 3.59 -5.94 19.05
C LYS A 82 4.91 -5.61 18.34
N ARG A 83 4.87 -5.29 17.03
CA ARG A 83 6.06 -4.96 16.23
C ARG A 83 6.71 -3.66 16.66
N LEU A 84 5.91 -2.63 16.95
CA LEU A 84 6.41 -1.34 17.42
C LEU A 84 7.11 -1.47 18.76
N ARG A 85 6.52 -2.18 19.73
CA ARG A 85 7.15 -2.43 21.03
C ARG A 85 8.48 -3.16 20.90
N ALA A 86 8.56 -4.17 20.03
CA ALA A 86 9.80 -4.88 19.76
C ALA A 86 10.90 -4.00 19.13
N ALA A 87 10.50 -2.93 18.42
CA ALA A 87 11.39 -1.93 17.85
C ALA A 87 11.65 -0.72 18.78
N GLY A 88 11.10 -0.71 20.00
CA GLY A 88 11.26 0.39 20.95
C GLY A 88 10.33 1.57 20.72
N PHE A 89 9.21 1.37 20.04
CA PHE A 89 8.18 2.39 19.80
C PHE A 89 6.85 2.05 20.49
N THR A 90 6.05 3.06 20.78
CA THR A 90 4.70 2.94 21.34
C THR A 90 3.69 3.73 20.53
N ILE A 91 2.50 3.18 20.36
CA ILE A 91 1.40 3.91 19.72
C ILE A 91 0.85 4.91 20.73
N ALA A 92 0.81 6.18 20.33
CA ALA A 92 0.24 7.27 21.11
C ALA A 92 -1.29 7.35 21.00
#